data_AF-A0A2A2IBX6-F1
#
_entry.id   AF-A0A2A2IBX6-F1
#
_cell.length_a   1.000
_cell.length_b   1.000
_cell.length_c   1.000
_cell.angle_alpha   90.00
_cell.angle_beta   90.00
_cell.angle_gamma   90.00
#
_symmetry.space_group_name_H-M   'P 1'
#
loop_
_entity.id
_entity.type
_entity.pdbx_description
1 polymer ?
#
loop_
_entity_poly.entity_id
_entity_poly.type
_entity_poly.pdbx_seq_one_letter_code
_entity_poly.pdbx_strand_id
1 'polypeptide(L)' 'MRPKTMNFEQLVNQNKQDLLNDEVRISQIEMRLEKKQAELALQKRKELSI' A
#
# COMPACT_ATOMS: atom_id res chain seq x y z
N MET A 1 19.11 -15.56 -26.08
CA MET A 1 17.65 -15.72 -25.93
C MET A 1 17.00 -14.41 -26.37
N ARG A 2 16.13 -14.40 -27.39
CA ARG A 2 15.40 -13.18 -27.80
C ARG A 2 14.38 -12.85 -26.69
N PRO A 3 14.38 -11.64 -26.09
CA PRO A 3 13.37 -11.29 -25.10
C PRO A 3 12.00 -11.36 -25.77
N LYS A 4 11.08 -12.13 -25.19
CA LYS A 4 9.68 -12.13 -25.62
C LYS A 4 9.11 -10.76 -25.30
N THR A 5 8.99 -9.90 -26.31
CA THR A 5 8.20 -8.68 -26.22
C THR A 5 6.76 -9.09 -25.91
N MET A 6 6.22 -8.65 -24.76
CA MET A 6 4.81 -8.83 -24.48
C MET A 6 3.99 -8.13 -25.57
N ASN A 7 2.91 -8.76 -26.01
CA ASN A 7 1.98 -8.10 -26.90
C ASN A 7 1.13 -7.09 -26.13
N PHE A 8 0.44 -6.21 -26.86
CA PHE A 8 -0.36 -5.13 -26.28
C PHE A 8 -1.39 -5.63 -25.25
N GLU A 9 -2.07 -6.74 -25.56
CA GLU A 9 -3.08 -7.33 -24.68
C GLU A 9 -2.48 -7.85 -23.36
N GLN A 10 -1.33 -8.53 -23.43
CA GLN A 10 -0.59 -8.99 -22.26
C GLN A 10 -0.17 -7.81 -21.38
N LEU A 11 0.32 -6.72 -21.99
CA LEU A 11 0.73 -5.53 -21.26
C LEU A 11 -0.45 -4.85 -20.57
N VAL A 12 -1.59 -4.72 -21.25
CA VAL A 12 -2.81 -4.14 -20.67
C VAL A 12 -3.32 -4.98 -19.51
N ASN A 13 -3.31 -6.31 -19.64
CA ASN A 13 -3.75 -7.21 -18.58
C ASN A 13 -2.81 -7.15 -17.36
N GLN A 14 -1.50 -7.11 -17.59
CA GLN A 14 -0.51 -6.95 -16.53
C GLN A 14 -0.71 -5.62 -15.79
N ASN A 15 -0.82 -4.52 -16.54
CA ASN A 15 -1.02 -3.18 -15.95
C ASN A 15 -2.29 -3.11 -15.10
N LYS A 16 -3.40 -3.75 -15.53
CA LYS A 16 -4.64 -3.81 -14.73
C LYS A 16 -4.42 -4.54 -13.40
N GLN A 17 -3.71 -5.67 -13.42
CA GLN A 17 -3.42 -6.42 -12.20
C GLN A 17 -2.48 -5.64 -11.28
N ASP A 18 -1.47 -4.97 -11.84
CA ASP A 18 -0.54 -4.15 -11.06
C ASP A 18 -1.26 -2.98 -10.38
N LEU A 19 -2.16 -2.29 -11.09
CA LEU A 19 -2.98 -1.23 -10.50
C LEU A 19 -3.85 -1.74 -9.34
N LEU A 20 -4.54 -2.87 -9.50
CA LEU A 20 -5.34 -3.47 -8.43
C LEU A 20 -4.49 -3.85 -7.21
N ASN A 21 -3.31 -4.42 -7.45
CA ASN A 21 -2.39 -4.79 -6.37
C ASN A 21 -1.83 -3.56 -5.65
N ASP A 22 -1.55 -2.48 -6.37
CA ASP A 22 -1.04 -1.25 -5.80
C ASP A 22 -2.11 -0.54 -4.95
N GLU A 23 -3.37 -0.52 -5.38
CA GLU A 23 -4.49 -0.03 -4.56
C GLU A 23 -4.57 -0.78 -3.22
N VAL A 24 -4.51 -2.12 -3.25
CA VAL A 24 -4.52 -2.95 -2.03
C VAL A 24 -3.35 -2.62 -1.12
N ARG A 25 -2.14 -2.46 -1.68
CA ARG A 25 -0.93 -2.11 -0.91
C ARG A 25 -1.04 -0.73 -0.29
N ILE A 26 -1.56 0.25 -1.03
CA ILE A 26 -1.77 1.61 -0.55
C ILE A 26 -2.72 1.59 0.65
N SER A 27 -3.88 0.93 0.54
CA SER A 27 -4.84 0.84 1.66
C SER A 27 -4.23 0.16 2.89
N GLN A 28 -3.40 -0.87 2.71
CA GLN A 28 -2.71 -1.50 3.84
C GLN A 28 -1.70 -0.57 4.52
N ILE A 29 -0.99 0.25 3.74
CA ILE A 29 -0.05 1.24 4.26
C ILE A 29 -0.81 2.32 5.03
N GLU A 30 -1.89 2.86 4.47
CA GLU A 30 -2.73 3.86 5.11
C GLU A 30 -3.24 3.37 6.46
N MET A 31 -3.83 2.17 6.51
CA MET A 31 -4.31 1.57 7.75
C MET A 31 -3.20 1.40 8.80
N ARG A 32 -1.99 1.02 8.39
CA ARG A 32 -0.84 0.91 9.31
C ARG A 32 -0.39 2.27 9.85
N LEU A 33 -0.41 3.31 9.01
CA LEU A 33 -0.07 4.67 9.42
C LEU A 33 -1.10 5.23 10.40
N GLU A 34 -2.38 5.04 10.13
CA GLU A 34 -3.47 5.45 11.03
C GLU A 34 -3.33 4.78 12.40
N LYS A 35 -3.11 3.46 12.42
CA LYS A 35 -2.91 2.72 13.67
C LYS A 35 -1.71 3.25 14.45
N LYS A 36 -0.56 3.44 13.78
CA LYS A 36 0.64 3.98 14.42
C LYS A 36 0.40 5.38 14.99
N GLN A 37 -0.32 6.23 14.25
CA GLN A 37 -0.66 7.58 14.70
C GLN A 37 -1.57 7.55 15.92
N ALA A 38 -2.58 6.67 15.94
CA ALA A 38 -3.46 6.48 17.08
C ALA A 38 -2.70 6.00 18.33
N GLU A 39 -1.78 5.04 18.17
CA GLU A 39 -0.93 4.55 19.25
C GLU A 39 -0.03 5.66 19.83
N LEU A 40 0.62 6.44 18.98
CA LEU A 40 1.44 7.58 19.41
C LEU A 40 0.62 8.65 20.14
N ALA A 41 -0.57 8.96 19.63
CA ALA A 41 -1.47 9.91 20.29
C ALA A 41 -1.93 9.40 21.66
N LEU A 42 -2.20 8.10 21.79
CA LEU A 42 -2.55 7.48 23.06
C LEU A 42 -1.39 7.51 24.06
N GLN A 43 -0.16 7.20 23.62
CA GLN A 43 1.03 7.27 24.45
C GLN A 43 1.25 8.69 24.98
N LYS A 44 1.20 9.69 24.10
CA LYS A 44 1.33 11.09 24.49
C LYS A 44 0.27 11.54 25.50
N ARG A 45 -0.97 11.08 25.35
CA ARG A 45 -2.03 11.37 26.34
C ARG A 45 -1.74 10.75 27.70
N LYS A 46 -1.22 9.53 27.74
CA LYS A 46 -0.82 8.87 29.00
C LYS A 46 0.30 9.64 29.70
N GLU A 47 1.32 10.06 28.95
CA GLU A 47 2.43 10.87 29.47
C GLU A 47 1.96 12.21 30.05
N LEU A 48 0.97 12.85 29.42
CA LEU A 48 0.40 14.13 29.91
C LEU A 48 -0.58 13.98 31.09
N SER A 49 -1.00 12.75 31.42
CA SER A 49 -1.96 12.47 32.50
C SER A 49 -1.31 11.99 33.81
N ILE A 50 0.03 11.92 33.83
CA ILE A 50 0.89 11.62 35.00
C ILE A 50 1.52 12.94 35.46
#